data_AF-A0A3A0FV78-F1
#
_entry.id   AF-A0A3A0FV78-F1
#
_cell.length_a   1.000
_cell.length_b   1.000
_cell.length_c   1.000
_cell.angle_alpha   90.00
_cell.angle_beta   90.00
_cell.angle_gamma   90.00
#
_symmetry.space_group_name_H-M   'P 1'
#
loop_
_entity.id
_entity.type
_entity.pdbx_description
1 polymer ?
#
loop_
_entity_poly.entity_id
_entity_poly.type
_entity_poly.pdbx_seq_one_letter_code
_entity_poly.pdbx_strand_id
1 'polypeptide(L)'
;MIKSNPLFGAVVALCLWLLPGCSSQVENFPTLVNKGLLGLSTTNPYFGANLFLAKEAEQSTYLFNFLKGRGGPTAIELIEPTFGQVRLLMFYPSAREVYTAEVQELRYRREWVPRGPYAIERGDFRALNEMEQAMNGEPVFLIWGKEHRFRFQNRKVHKKELKPEIPEPPPPTPTPVPKPKSKPKVVVSKGGADSAPKQSPKIEIKPQIGPLTSDQKALLIAKGFAERADNGDLIHQVKSETENLEEIVKWYTGSAAAVEETATANNLDAKSALKTGQKIIIPAGHVKESKAMPANLAK
;
A
#
# COMPACT_ATOMS: atom_id res chain seq x y z
N MET A 1 55.37 -4.21 37.01
CA MET A 1 54.58 -3.00 37.32
C MET A 1 54.55 -2.11 36.08
N ILE A 2 53.44 -2.10 35.35
CA ILE A 2 53.27 -1.24 34.16
C ILE A 2 52.50 0.00 34.61
N LYS A 3 53.14 1.17 34.56
CA LYS A 3 52.51 2.46 34.89
C LYS A 3 51.55 2.83 33.76
N SER A 4 50.24 2.75 34.02
CA SER A 4 49.19 3.19 33.11
C SER A 4 49.17 4.73 33.00
N ASN A 5 49.29 5.26 31.78
CA ASN A 5 49.25 6.70 31.52
C ASN A 5 47.80 7.23 31.56
N PRO A 6 47.45 8.18 32.45
CA PRO A 6 46.09 8.69 32.60
C PRO A 6 45.58 9.50 31.40
N LEU A 7 46.48 9.97 30.53
CA LEU A 7 46.12 10.73 29.32
C LEU A 7 45.45 9.90 28.23
N PHE A 8 45.70 8.59 28.17
CA PHE A 8 45.08 7.72 27.15
C PHE A 8 43.60 7.44 27.45
N GLY A 9 43.19 7.47 28.71
CA GLY A 9 41.79 7.25 29.11
C GLY A 9 40.85 8.41 28.74
N ALA A 10 41.34 9.65 28.82
CA ALA A 10 40.51 10.83 28.55
C ALA A 10 40.17 10.99 27.04
N VAL A 11 41.08 10.62 26.14
CA VAL A 11 40.83 10.72 24.69
C VAL A 11 39.83 9.67 24.21
N VAL A 12 39.87 8.46 24.76
CA VAL A 12 38.91 7.39 24.42
C VAL A 12 37.51 7.71 24.97
N ALA A 13 37.41 8.30 26.16
CA ALA A 13 36.13 8.72 26.74
C ALA A 13 35.46 9.87 25.95
N LEU A 14 36.24 10.80 25.40
CA LEU A 14 35.72 11.90 24.58
C LEU A 14 35.22 11.41 23.20
N CYS A 15 35.87 10.41 22.60
CA CYS A 15 35.43 9.81 21.33
C CYS A 15 34.13 9.01 21.45
N LEU A 16 33.82 8.42 22.62
CA LEU A 16 32.55 7.69 22.82
C LEU A 16 31.33 8.61 22.98
N TRP A 17 31.52 9.87 23.40
CA TRP A 17 30.43 10.85 23.53
C TRP A 17 30.07 11.58 22.24
N LEU A 18 30.89 11.41 21.19
CA LEU A 18 30.66 11.97 19.86
C LEU A 18 30.19 10.92 18.85
N LEU A 19 29.57 9.83 19.30
CA LEU A 19 28.72 9.01 18.44
C LEU A 19 27.33 9.64 18.47
N PRO A 20 27.01 10.64 17.61
CA PRO A 20 25.65 11.11 17.46
C PRO A 20 24.82 9.87 17.19
N GLY A 21 23.87 9.59 18.09
CA GLY A 21 22.98 8.46 17.94
C GLY A 21 22.40 8.51 16.53
N CYS A 22 22.61 7.45 15.76
CA CYS A 22 21.91 7.21 14.50
C CYS A 22 20.41 7.13 14.82
N SER A 23 19.77 8.28 15.02
CA SER A 23 18.33 8.35 15.07
C SER A 23 17.85 8.05 13.65
N SER A 24 17.16 6.92 13.51
CA SER A 24 16.55 6.54 12.24
C SER A 24 15.61 7.66 11.80
N GLN A 25 15.83 8.23 10.62
CA GLN A 25 15.01 9.37 10.17
C GLN A 25 13.54 8.97 9.94
N VAL A 26 13.21 7.69 9.91
CA VAL A 26 11.85 7.16 9.71
C VAL A 26 11.36 6.45 10.98
N GLU A 27 11.20 7.20 12.08
CA GLU A 27 10.84 6.64 13.40
C GLU A 27 9.53 5.84 13.40
N ASN A 28 8.55 6.23 12.58
CA ASN A 28 7.20 5.66 12.63
C ASN A 28 7.03 4.39 11.79
N PHE A 29 7.93 4.11 10.85
CA PHE A 29 7.78 3.01 9.89
C PHE A 29 9.11 2.27 9.62
N PRO A 30 9.82 1.80 10.67
CA PRO A 30 11.13 1.17 10.51
C PRO A 30 11.07 -0.13 9.69
N THR A 31 9.90 -0.78 9.64
CA THR A 31 9.70 -2.02 8.88
C THR A 31 9.67 -1.81 7.37
N LEU A 32 9.47 -0.60 6.88
CA LEU A 32 9.40 -0.29 5.44
C LEU A 32 10.78 0.02 4.85
N VAL A 33 11.73 0.43 5.68
CA VAL A 33 13.06 0.84 5.25
C VAL A 33 13.86 -0.35 4.72
N ASN A 34 14.51 -0.16 3.58
CA ASN A 34 15.38 -1.14 2.92
C ASN A 34 14.69 -2.50 2.64
N LYS A 35 13.37 -2.48 2.37
CA LYS A 35 12.59 -3.68 2.01
C LYS A 35 12.49 -3.96 0.52
N GLY A 36 12.98 -3.05 -0.33
CA GLY A 36 12.78 -3.10 -1.77
C GLY A 36 11.46 -2.46 -2.18
N LEU A 37 10.91 -2.93 -3.30
CA LEU A 37 9.67 -2.39 -3.89
C LEU A 37 8.46 -2.64 -2.99
N LEU A 38 7.81 -1.57 -2.54
CA LEU A 38 6.59 -1.59 -1.75
C LEU A 38 5.43 -1.10 -2.61
N GLY A 39 4.58 -2.02 -3.06
CA GLY A 39 3.36 -1.67 -3.80
C GLY A 39 2.38 -0.85 -2.97
N LEU A 40 1.62 0.03 -3.60
CA LEU A 40 0.56 0.81 -2.96
C LEU A 40 -0.80 0.16 -3.21
N SER A 41 -1.69 0.22 -2.21
CA SER A 41 -3.04 -0.36 -2.32
C SER A 41 -4.03 0.61 -2.96
N THR A 42 -4.86 0.11 -3.87
CA THR A 42 -5.96 0.85 -4.52
C THR A 42 -7.29 0.78 -3.75
N THR A 43 -7.35 -0.05 -2.71
CA THR A 43 -8.57 -0.34 -1.94
C THR A 43 -8.41 -0.02 -0.46
N ASN A 44 -7.21 -0.20 0.11
CA ASN A 44 -6.99 -0.02 1.54
C ASN A 44 -6.02 1.16 1.83
N PRO A 45 -6.52 2.31 2.31
CA PRO A 45 -5.66 3.44 2.67
C PRO A 45 -4.75 3.17 3.88
N TYR A 46 -5.07 2.15 4.69
CA TYR A 46 -4.31 1.75 5.87
C TYR A 46 -3.18 0.77 5.58
N PHE A 47 -2.91 0.48 4.30
CA PHE A 47 -1.74 -0.29 3.91
C PHE A 47 -0.46 0.47 4.31
N GLY A 48 0.56 -0.22 4.83
CA GLY A 48 1.72 0.44 5.47
C GLY A 48 2.43 1.47 4.58
N ALA A 49 2.62 1.15 3.29
CA ALA A 49 3.20 2.07 2.32
C ALA A 49 2.30 3.28 2.02
N ASN A 50 0.97 3.09 1.97
CA ASN A 50 0.00 4.15 1.79
C ASN A 50 -0.01 5.09 3.00
N LEU A 51 -0.03 4.54 4.22
CA LEU A 51 0.01 5.31 5.47
C LEU A 51 1.29 6.13 5.60
N PHE A 52 2.44 5.52 5.27
CA PHE A 52 3.71 6.22 5.25
C PHE A 52 3.65 7.41 4.29
N LEU A 53 3.31 7.15 3.02
CA LEU A 53 3.33 8.20 2.00
C LEU A 53 2.30 9.30 2.29
N ALA A 54 1.13 8.94 2.82
CA ALA A 54 0.11 9.89 3.26
C ALA A 54 0.63 10.80 4.38
N LYS A 55 1.21 10.23 5.44
CA LYS A 55 1.75 10.99 6.57
C LYS A 55 2.89 11.92 6.14
N GLU A 56 3.79 11.43 5.29
CA GLU A 56 4.88 12.27 4.78
C GLU A 56 4.36 13.37 3.84
N ALA A 57 3.31 13.10 3.06
CA ALA A 57 2.65 14.12 2.24
C ALA A 57 1.92 15.18 3.08
N GLU A 58 1.32 14.80 4.21
CA GLU A 58 0.72 15.78 5.16
C GLU A 58 1.76 16.74 5.72
N GLN A 59 2.99 16.27 5.94
CA GLN A 59 4.08 17.05 6.50
C GLN A 59 4.84 17.87 5.44
N SER A 60 4.94 17.35 4.22
CA SER A 60 5.69 17.96 3.13
C SER A 60 4.81 18.55 2.04
N THR A 61 4.79 19.88 1.98
CA THR A 61 4.08 20.65 0.93
C THR A 61 4.57 20.29 -0.48
N TYR A 62 5.88 20.10 -0.66
CA TYR A 62 6.48 19.72 -1.96
C TYR A 62 6.02 18.33 -2.42
N LEU A 63 6.08 17.33 -1.54
CA LEU A 63 5.62 15.98 -1.85
C LEU A 63 4.13 15.94 -2.15
N PHE A 64 3.30 16.61 -1.34
CA PHE A 64 1.86 16.68 -1.58
C PHE A 64 1.52 17.29 -2.95
N ASN A 65 2.12 18.44 -3.27
CA ASN A 65 1.90 19.10 -4.56
C ASN A 65 2.43 18.27 -5.72
N PHE A 66 3.55 17.57 -5.52
CA PHE A 66 4.08 16.64 -6.51
C PHE A 66 3.10 15.49 -6.80
N LEU A 67 2.60 14.81 -5.76
CA LEU A 67 1.62 13.73 -5.91
C LEU A 67 0.32 14.25 -6.55
N LYS A 68 -0.13 15.46 -6.19
CA LYS A 68 -1.30 16.11 -6.79
C LYS A 68 -1.12 16.41 -8.29
N GLY A 69 0.06 16.84 -8.70
CA GLY A 69 0.37 17.16 -10.09
C GLY A 69 0.67 15.93 -10.95
N ARG A 70 1.41 14.97 -10.40
CA ARG A 70 1.91 13.79 -11.12
C ARG A 70 0.95 12.60 -11.08
N GLY A 71 0.22 12.44 -9.99
CA GLY A 71 -0.50 11.23 -9.63
C GLY A 71 0.21 10.40 -8.57
N GLY A 72 -0.51 9.45 -7.98
CA GLY A 72 0.05 8.49 -7.02
C GLY A 72 0.97 7.49 -7.73
N PRO A 73 2.15 7.16 -7.16
CA PRO A 73 3.01 6.12 -7.73
C PRO A 73 2.38 4.74 -7.58
N THR A 74 2.84 3.77 -8.38
CA THR A 74 2.42 2.35 -8.26
C THR A 74 3.07 1.70 -7.05
N ALA A 75 4.35 2.00 -6.85
CA ALA A 75 5.14 1.50 -5.74
C ALA A 75 6.10 2.57 -5.24
N ILE A 76 6.55 2.41 -4.01
CA ILE A 76 7.60 3.22 -3.40
C ILE A 76 8.72 2.32 -2.89
N GLU A 77 9.90 2.88 -2.72
CA GLU A 77 11.00 2.23 -1.99
C GLU A 77 11.67 3.24 -1.08
N LEU A 78 11.97 2.82 0.15
CA LEU A 78 12.66 3.65 1.14
C LEU A 78 14.07 3.12 1.33
N ILE A 79 15.06 3.94 0.98
CA ILE A 79 16.47 3.62 1.12
C ILE A 79 17.07 4.48 2.21
N GLU A 80 17.49 3.85 3.30
CA GLU A 80 18.28 4.49 4.36
C GLU A 80 19.71 3.98 4.25
N PRO A 81 20.61 4.75 3.62
CA PRO A 81 22.01 4.35 3.51
C PRO A 81 22.66 4.39 4.90
N THR A 82 23.69 3.57 5.12
CA THR A 82 24.49 3.60 6.36
C THR A 82 25.05 4.99 6.65
N PHE A 83 25.37 5.74 5.58
CA PHE A 83 25.80 7.11 5.64
C PHE A 83 25.04 7.91 4.59
N GLY A 84 24.25 8.90 5.02
CA GLY A 84 23.53 9.79 4.13
C GLY A 84 22.11 10.06 4.58
N GLN A 85 21.39 10.80 3.74
CA GLN A 85 19.97 11.11 3.96
C GLN A 85 19.09 9.99 3.41
N VAL A 86 17.95 9.74 4.08
CA VAL A 86 16.95 8.81 3.57
C VAL A 86 16.42 9.30 2.22
N ARG A 87 16.26 8.35 1.30
CA ARG A 87 15.71 8.58 -0.04
C ARG A 87 14.41 7.80 -0.19
N LEU A 88 13.41 8.48 -0.76
CA LEU A 88 12.14 7.90 -1.16
C LEU A 88 12.13 7.81 -2.68
N LEU A 89 12.08 6.59 -3.22
CA LEU A 89 11.89 6.34 -4.64
C LEU A 89 10.40 6.15 -4.91
N MET A 90 9.88 6.81 -5.95
CA MET A 90 8.49 6.74 -6.37
C MET A 90 8.44 6.26 -7.83
N PHE A 91 7.83 5.09 -8.06
CA PHE A 91 7.85 4.43 -9.35
C PHE A 91 6.56 4.63 -10.15
N TYR A 92 6.71 5.02 -11.42
CA TYR A 92 5.63 5.23 -12.39
C TYR A 92 5.86 4.36 -13.65
N PRO A 93 5.57 3.05 -13.57
CA PRO A 93 5.86 2.08 -14.64
C PRO A 93 5.20 2.42 -15.98
N SER A 94 3.95 2.89 -16.00
CA SER A 94 3.29 3.38 -17.22
C SER A 94 4.07 4.45 -17.99
N ALA A 95 4.80 5.32 -17.29
CA ALA A 95 5.66 6.33 -17.89
C ALA A 95 7.12 5.87 -18.07
N ARG A 96 7.50 4.72 -17.51
CA ARG A 96 8.89 4.25 -17.38
C ARG A 96 9.80 5.22 -16.62
N GLU A 97 9.23 5.92 -15.65
CA GLU A 97 9.90 6.96 -14.87
C GLU A 97 9.97 6.58 -13.39
N VAL A 98 11.08 6.91 -12.74
CA VAL A 98 11.22 6.92 -11.28
C VAL A 98 11.60 8.32 -10.82
N TYR A 99 11.03 8.75 -9.72
CA TYR A 99 11.39 10.00 -9.05
C TYR A 99 12.04 9.68 -7.72
N THR A 100 13.05 10.47 -7.34
CA THR A 100 13.70 10.36 -6.04
C THR A 100 13.33 11.58 -5.22
N ALA A 101 12.90 11.40 -3.98
CA ALA A 101 12.71 12.48 -3.03
C ALA A 101 13.74 12.36 -1.91
N GLU A 102 14.38 13.47 -1.59
CA GLU A 102 15.34 13.59 -0.48
C GLU A 102 14.72 14.42 0.63
N VAL A 103 15.01 14.05 1.89
CA VAL A 103 14.57 14.82 3.05
C VAL A 103 15.46 16.05 3.21
N GLN A 104 14.83 17.23 3.21
CA GLN A 104 15.44 18.49 3.66
C GLN A 104 14.87 18.86 5.03
N GLU A 105 15.73 18.88 6.03
CA GLU A 105 15.41 19.39 7.35
C GLU A 105 15.66 20.90 7.37
N LEU A 106 14.59 21.67 7.27
CA LEU A 106 14.58 23.10 7.60
C LEU A 106 14.32 23.25 9.09
N ARG A 107 14.75 24.36 9.69
CA ARG A 107 14.72 24.61 11.17
C ARG A 107 13.41 24.23 11.88
N TYR A 108 12.28 24.25 11.19
CA TYR A 108 10.95 23.96 11.76
C TYR A 108 10.12 22.99 10.92
N ARG A 109 10.64 22.46 9.81
CA ARG A 109 9.87 21.66 8.87
C ARG A 109 10.74 20.61 8.21
N ARG A 110 10.18 19.42 8.07
CA ARG A 110 10.76 18.33 7.29
C ARG A 110 10.05 18.31 5.95
N GLU A 111 10.79 18.48 4.88
CA GLU A 111 10.23 18.49 3.53
C GLU A 111 10.90 17.46 2.63
N TRP A 112 10.10 16.70 1.90
CA TRP A 112 10.55 15.81 0.84
C TRP A 112 10.61 16.59 -0.46
N VAL A 113 11.81 16.71 -1.03
CA VAL A 113 12.02 17.44 -2.28
C VAL A 113 12.20 16.44 -3.42
N PRO A 114 11.18 16.25 -4.29
CA PRO A 114 11.24 15.32 -5.41
C PRO A 114 12.17 15.83 -6.53
N ARG A 115 12.90 14.91 -7.14
CA ARG A 115 13.82 15.08 -8.26
C ARG A 115 13.56 14.01 -9.31
N GLY A 116 13.86 14.33 -10.56
CA GLY A 116 13.64 13.45 -11.71
C GLY A 116 12.92 14.17 -12.86
N PRO A 117 12.37 13.42 -13.84
CA PRO A 117 12.31 11.96 -13.89
C PRO A 117 13.65 11.28 -14.17
N TYR A 118 13.83 10.06 -13.67
CA TYR A 118 14.91 9.14 -14.03
C TYR A 118 14.36 7.88 -14.70
N ALA A 119 15.20 7.13 -15.40
CA ALA A 119 14.80 5.87 -16.01
C ALA A 119 14.74 4.74 -14.97
N ILE A 120 13.69 3.90 -15.04
CA ILE A 120 13.57 2.69 -14.20
C ILE A 120 14.58 1.64 -14.69
N GLU A 121 15.25 0.96 -13.77
CA GLU A 121 16.12 -0.17 -14.09
C GLU A 121 15.33 -1.33 -14.72
N ARG A 122 15.96 -2.06 -15.65
CA ARG A 122 15.28 -3.13 -16.39
C ARG A 122 14.78 -4.26 -15.49
N GLY A 123 15.48 -4.52 -14.38
CA GLY A 123 15.09 -5.53 -13.39
C GLY A 123 13.78 -5.16 -12.71
N ASP A 124 13.73 -3.97 -12.12
CA ASP A 124 12.58 -3.47 -11.36
C ASP A 124 11.36 -3.25 -12.25
N PHE A 125 11.57 -2.82 -13.51
CA PHE A 125 10.48 -2.55 -14.44
C PHE A 125 9.54 -3.75 -14.62
N ARG A 126 10.06 -4.98 -14.62
CA ARG A 126 9.23 -6.19 -14.76
C ARG A 126 8.32 -6.40 -13.56
N ALA A 127 8.89 -6.36 -12.35
CA ALA A 127 8.13 -6.50 -11.12
C ALA A 127 7.10 -5.39 -10.94
N LEU A 128 7.48 -4.14 -11.26
CA LEU A 128 6.58 -2.98 -11.21
C LEU A 128 5.43 -3.09 -12.20
N ASN A 129 5.69 -3.59 -13.41
CA ASN A 129 4.65 -3.77 -14.42
C ASN A 129 3.65 -4.87 -14.01
N GLU A 130 4.10 -5.94 -13.35
CA GLU A 130 3.22 -6.95 -12.75
C GLU A 130 2.36 -6.35 -11.63
N MET A 131 2.95 -5.53 -10.76
CA MET A 131 2.20 -4.81 -9.72
C MET A 131 1.18 -3.83 -10.31
N GLU A 132 1.55 -3.05 -11.33
CA GLU A 132 0.64 -2.11 -12.00
C GLU A 132 -0.55 -2.83 -12.64
N GLN A 133 -0.31 -4.00 -13.26
CA GLN A 133 -1.39 -4.82 -13.82
C GLN A 133 -2.31 -5.42 -12.75
N ALA A 134 -1.78 -5.72 -11.56
CA ALA A 134 -2.58 -6.20 -10.44
C ALA A 134 -3.37 -5.07 -9.74
N MET A 135 -3.00 -3.81 -9.96
CA MET A 135 -3.69 -2.66 -9.38
C MET A 135 -4.96 -2.31 -10.16
N ASN A 136 -6.10 -2.42 -9.49
CA ASN A 136 -7.37 -1.96 -10.02
C ASN A 136 -7.55 -0.45 -9.75
N GLY A 137 -6.83 0.37 -10.52
CA GLY A 137 -6.91 1.83 -10.46
C GLY A 137 -5.84 2.49 -9.62
N GLU A 138 -6.16 3.65 -9.04
CA GLU A 138 -5.20 4.52 -8.36
C GLU A 138 -5.13 4.23 -6.86
N PRO A 139 -3.94 4.37 -6.25
CA PRO A 139 -3.77 4.18 -4.82
C PRO A 139 -4.60 5.19 -4.01
N VAL A 140 -5.10 4.73 -2.87
CA VAL A 140 -5.93 5.53 -1.95
C VAL A 140 -5.11 5.95 -0.76
N PHE A 141 -5.16 7.23 -0.41
CA PHE A 141 -4.46 7.81 0.73
C PHE A 141 -5.47 8.44 1.67
N LEU A 142 -5.21 8.38 2.98
CA LEU A 142 -5.96 9.15 3.97
C LEU A 142 -5.09 10.33 4.40
N ILE A 143 -5.37 11.52 3.88
CA ILE A 143 -4.59 12.74 4.13
C ILE A 143 -5.53 13.74 4.81
N TRP A 144 -5.12 14.24 5.98
CA TRP A 144 -5.91 15.11 6.86
C TRP A 144 -7.30 14.55 7.17
N GLY A 145 -7.39 13.22 7.35
CA GLY A 145 -8.64 12.52 7.62
C GLY A 145 -9.60 12.43 6.43
N LYS A 146 -9.17 12.78 5.22
CA LYS A 146 -9.96 12.67 3.99
C LYS A 146 -9.32 11.68 3.03
N GLU A 147 -10.15 10.94 2.30
CA GLU A 147 -9.66 10.07 1.25
C GLU A 147 -9.22 10.88 0.03
N HIS A 148 -8.00 10.64 -0.41
CA HIS A 148 -7.39 11.24 -1.57
C HIS A 148 -6.97 10.15 -2.56
N ARG A 149 -7.43 10.26 -3.80
CA ARG A 149 -6.91 9.51 -4.94
C ARG A 149 -6.18 10.48 -5.85
N PHE A 150 -4.86 10.34 -5.92
CA PHE A 150 -4.04 11.20 -6.76
C PHE A 150 -4.13 10.73 -8.19
N ARG A 151 -5.02 11.38 -8.96
CA ARG A 151 -5.25 10.99 -10.33
C ARG A 151 -3.98 11.11 -11.16
N PHE A 152 -3.62 10.03 -11.84
CA PHE A 152 -2.57 10.14 -12.84
C PHE A 152 -3.14 11.04 -13.93
N GLN A 153 -2.67 12.29 -13.95
CA GLN A 153 -2.89 13.13 -15.09
C GLN A 153 -2.11 12.43 -16.19
N ASN A 154 -2.81 11.59 -16.96
CA ASN A 154 -2.38 11.24 -18.28
C ASN A 154 -2.20 12.59 -18.95
N ARG A 155 -0.96 13.11 -18.90
CA ARG A 155 -0.44 13.97 -19.95
C ARG A 155 -0.93 13.23 -21.16
N LYS A 156 -1.90 13.80 -21.88
CA LYS A 156 -2.20 13.36 -23.22
C LYS A 156 -0.84 13.43 -23.86
N VAL A 157 -0.13 12.30 -23.88
CA VAL A 157 1.10 12.18 -24.63
C VAL A 157 0.50 12.47 -25.97
N HIS A 158 0.74 13.68 -26.45
CA HIS A 158 0.63 13.94 -27.86
C HIS A 158 1.61 12.93 -28.39
N LYS A 159 1.09 11.73 -28.65
CA LYS A 159 1.67 10.77 -29.54
C LYS A 159 1.77 11.68 -30.74
N LYS A 160 2.93 12.30 -30.91
CA LYS A 160 3.35 12.76 -32.21
C LYS A 160 3.22 11.45 -32.94
N GLU A 161 2.08 11.30 -33.62
CA GLU A 161 1.95 10.35 -34.68
C GLU A 161 3.16 10.74 -35.51
N LEU A 162 4.22 9.96 -35.35
CA LEU A 162 5.29 9.92 -36.30
C LEU A 162 4.53 9.47 -37.53
N LYS A 163 3.94 10.42 -38.26
CA LYS A 163 3.64 10.22 -39.66
C LYS A 163 4.97 9.70 -40.15
N PRO A 164 5.07 8.42 -40.52
CA PRO A 164 6.31 7.93 -41.05
C PRO A 164 6.58 8.88 -42.20
N GLU A 165 7.60 9.73 -42.04
CA GLU A 165 8.28 10.30 -43.17
C GLU A 165 8.83 9.04 -43.82
N ILE A 166 8.04 8.47 -44.73
CA ILE A 166 8.49 7.40 -45.59
C ILE A 166 9.61 8.10 -46.35
N PRO A 167 10.89 7.84 -46.06
CA PRO A 167 11.93 8.38 -46.90
C PRO A 167 11.58 7.92 -48.30
N GLU A 168 11.48 8.86 -49.24
CA GLU A 168 11.25 8.52 -50.63
C GLU A 168 12.21 7.38 -50.98
N PRO A 169 11.71 6.26 -51.52
CA PRO A 169 12.52 5.07 -51.69
C PRO A 169 13.78 5.47 -52.47
N PRO A 170 14.99 5.20 -51.93
CA PRO A 170 16.20 5.46 -52.69
C PRO A 170 16.10 4.69 -54.02
N PRO A 171 16.61 5.24 -55.13
CA PRO A 171 16.56 4.60 -56.43
C PRO A 171 17.09 3.16 -56.32
N PRO A 172 16.47 2.20 -57.03
CA PRO A 172 16.70 0.78 -56.81
C PRO A 172 18.18 0.43 -56.96
N THR A 173 18.85 0.20 -55.83
CA THR A 173 20.21 -0.30 -55.81
C THR A 173 20.19 -1.77 -56.26
N PRO A 174 20.99 -2.17 -57.26
CA PRO A 174 20.99 -3.54 -57.78
C PRO A 174 21.23 -4.54 -56.65
N THR A 175 20.27 -5.43 -56.46
CA THR A 175 20.23 -6.36 -55.33
C THR A 175 21.31 -7.44 -55.50
N PRO A 176 22.25 -7.61 -54.55
CA PRO A 176 23.20 -8.71 -54.60
C PRO A 176 22.48 -10.05 -54.41
N VAL A 177 22.88 -11.04 -55.21
CA VAL A 177 22.33 -12.40 -55.24
C VAL A 177 22.34 -13.03 -53.83
N PRO A 178 21.20 -13.55 -53.32
CA PRO A 178 21.14 -14.13 -51.98
C PRO A 178 22.02 -15.39 -51.86
N LYS A 179 22.93 -15.40 -50.89
CA LYS A 179 23.63 -16.63 -50.49
C LYS A 179 22.69 -17.53 -49.67
N PRO A 180 22.68 -18.85 -49.91
CA PRO A 180 21.80 -19.79 -49.21
C PRO A 180 22.17 -19.87 -47.72
N LYS A 181 21.19 -19.60 -46.84
CA LYS A 181 21.35 -19.73 -45.39
C LYS A 181 21.09 -21.18 -44.95
N SER A 182 21.99 -21.74 -44.13
CA SER A 182 21.82 -23.05 -43.51
C SER A 182 20.70 -23.02 -42.46
N LYS A 183 19.79 -24.00 -42.52
CA LYS A 183 18.66 -24.13 -41.58
C LYS A 183 19.17 -24.59 -40.20
N PRO A 184 18.73 -23.96 -39.09
CA PRO A 184 19.06 -24.42 -37.74
C PRO A 184 18.29 -25.70 -37.38
N LYS A 185 18.98 -26.63 -36.72
CA LYS A 185 18.45 -27.90 -36.20
C LYS A 185 17.68 -27.61 -34.89
N VAL A 186 16.38 -27.89 -34.88
CA VAL A 186 15.52 -27.82 -33.67
C VAL A 186 15.77 -29.07 -32.82
N VAL A 187 16.24 -28.88 -31.58
CA VAL A 187 16.31 -29.94 -30.57
C VAL A 187 15.07 -29.79 -29.68
N VAL A 188 14.17 -30.76 -29.76
CA VAL A 188 12.96 -30.87 -28.93
C VAL A 188 13.34 -31.55 -27.62
N SER A 189 13.29 -30.80 -26.52
CA SER A 189 13.37 -31.37 -25.16
C SER A 189 11.98 -31.79 -24.71
N LYS A 190 11.75 -33.10 -24.63
CA LYS A 190 10.62 -33.72 -23.93
C LYS A 190 11.01 -33.98 -22.48
N GLY A 191 10.12 -33.67 -21.54
CA GLY A 191 10.05 -34.39 -20.26
C GLY A 191 9.86 -33.51 -19.03
N GLY A 192 8.82 -33.82 -18.26
CA GLY A 192 8.71 -33.40 -16.85
C GLY A 192 7.32 -33.00 -16.39
N ALA A 193 6.31 -33.85 -16.59
CA ALA A 193 5.08 -33.81 -15.80
C ALA A 193 5.32 -34.63 -14.53
N ASP A 194 5.17 -33.99 -13.36
CA ASP A 194 4.73 -34.58 -12.09
C ASP A 194 5.07 -33.61 -10.94
N SER A 195 4.13 -32.75 -10.57
CA SER A 195 4.19 -32.01 -9.31
C SER A 195 2.88 -32.26 -8.55
N ALA A 196 2.98 -33.17 -7.58
CA ALA A 196 1.96 -33.48 -6.59
C ALA A 196 1.55 -32.24 -5.77
N PRO A 197 0.30 -32.19 -5.25
CA PRO A 197 -0.21 -31.06 -4.49
C PRO A 197 0.59 -30.87 -3.19
N LYS A 198 1.28 -29.72 -3.12
CA LYS A 198 2.06 -29.28 -1.96
C LYS A 198 1.08 -28.97 -0.82
N GLN A 199 1.07 -29.81 0.21
CA GLN A 199 0.24 -29.62 1.41
C GLN A 199 0.55 -28.27 2.05
N SER A 200 -0.50 -27.47 2.27
CA SER A 200 -0.43 -26.19 2.97
C SER A 200 0.15 -26.40 4.37
N PRO A 201 1.17 -25.63 4.79
CA PRO A 201 1.78 -25.79 6.11
C PRO A 201 0.76 -25.52 7.20
N LYS A 202 0.60 -26.47 8.12
CA LYS A 202 -0.19 -26.32 9.34
C LYS A 202 0.54 -25.35 10.26
N ILE A 203 0.06 -24.10 10.33
CA ILE A 203 0.65 -23.05 11.15
C ILE A 203 0.29 -23.33 12.61
N GLU A 204 1.25 -23.84 13.39
CA GLU A 204 1.15 -23.90 14.85
C GLU A 204 1.36 -22.49 15.43
N ILE A 205 0.27 -21.87 15.89
CA ILE A 205 0.30 -20.56 16.55
C ILE A 205 0.82 -20.77 17.96
N LYS A 206 2.13 -20.61 18.17
CA LYS A 206 2.69 -20.50 19.52
C LYS A 206 2.32 -19.13 20.11
N PRO A 207 1.75 -19.05 21.33
CA PRO A 207 1.44 -17.79 21.97
C PRO A 207 2.75 -17.04 22.27
N GLN A 208 3.06 -16.01 21.49
CA GLN A 208 4.21 -15.15 21.74
C GLN A 208 3.89 -14.21 22.90
N ILE A 209 4.58 -14.39 24.03
CA ILE A 209 4.48 -13.55 25.25
C ILE A 209 5.33 -12.29 25.06
N GLY A 210 5.07 -11.53 24.00
CA GLY A 210 5.74 -10.27 23.68
C GLY A 210 4.74 -9.12 23.50
N PRO A 211 5.18 -7.85 23.54
CA PRO A 211 4.31 -6.72 23.21
C PRO A 211 3.74 -6.89 21.80
N LEU A 212 2.44 -6.64 21.64
CA LEU A 212 1.74 -6.77 20.36
C LEU A 212 2.43 -5.95 19.27
N THR A 213 2.71 -6.58 18.13
CA THR A 213 3.18 -5.88 16.92
C THR A 213 2.15 -4.86 16.44
N SER A 214 2.57 -3.83 15.69
CA SER A 214 1.65 -2.81 15.16
C SER A 214 0.50 -3.44 14.36
N ASP A 215 0.78 -4.45 13.54
CA ASP A 215 -0.22 -5.16 12.75
C ASP A 215 -1.18 -5.97 13.63
N GLN A 216 -0.67 -6.62 14.68
CA GLN A 216 -1.53 -7.28 15.67
C GLN A 216 -2.39 -6.27 16.41
N LYS A 217 -1.87 -5.09 16.75
CA LYS A 217 -2.67 -4.00 17.36
C LYS A 217 -3.73 -3.50 16.39
N ALA A 218 -3.41 -3.30 15.11
CA ALA A 218 -4.36 -2.91 14.08
C ALA A 218 -5.45 -3.95 13.89
N LEU A 219 -5.12 -5.24 13.89
CA LEU A 219 -6.10 -6.33 13.86
C LEU A 219 -6.96 -6.37 15.13
N LEU A 220 -6.38 -6.09 16.31
CA LEU A 220 -7.11 -6.04 17.58
C LEU A 220 -8.07 -4.85 17.63
N ILE A 221 -7.64 -3.71 17.10
CA ILE A 221 -8.48 -2.51 16.91
C ILE A 221 -9.58 -2.81 15.90
N ALA A 222 -9.26 -3.42 14.75
CA ALA A 222 -10.21 -3.76 13.69
C ALA A 222 -11.28 -4.76 14.15
N LYS A 223 -10.94 -5.70 15.05
CA LYS A 223 -11.91 -6.63 15.65
C LYS A 223 -13.04 -5.95 16.45
N GLY A 224 -12.86 -4.68 16.84
CA GLY A 224 -13.88 -3.89 17.54
C GLY A 224 -14.88 -3.19 16.62
N PHE A 225 -14.65 -3.18 15.31
CA PHE A 225 -15.51 -2.51 14.32
C PHE A 225 -16.39 -3.52 13.59
N ALA A 226 -17.57 -3.08 13.16
CA ALA A 226 -18.43 -3.90 12.32
C ALA A 226 -17.86 -4.02 10.90
N GLU A 227 -18.18 -5.14 10.22
CA GLU A 227 -17.82 -5.37 8.81
C GLU A 227 -18.52 -4.32 7.93
N ARG A 228 -17.91 -3.92 6.82
CA ARG A 228 -18.51 -2.98 5.86
C ARG A 228 -18.57 -3.61 4.48
N ALA A 229 -19.66 -3.35 3.76
CA ALA A 229 -19.81 -3.67 2.36
C ALA A 229 -19.10 -2.62 1.47
N ASP A 230 -18.87 -2.95 0.20
CA ASP A 230 -18.20 -2.08 -0.78
C ASP A 230 -18.96 -0.76 -1.04
N ASN A 231 -20.28 -0.76 -0.83
CA ASN A 231 -21.14 0.42 -0.95
C ASN A 231 -21.13 1.31 0.32
N GLY A 232 -20.38 0.92 1.35
CA GLY A 232 -20.27 1.63 2.63
C GLY A 232 -21.28 1.20 3.69
N ASP A 233 -22.23 0.32 3.36
CA ASP A 233 -23.18 -0.22 4.33
C ASP A 233 -22.48 -1.03 5.40
N LEU A 234 -23.05 -1.03 6.61
CA LEU A 234 -22.51 -1.75 7.74
C LEU A 234 -23.15 -3.14 7.80
N ILE A 235 -22.33 -4.18 7.88
CA ILE A 235 -22.77 -5.57 7.99
C ILE A 235 -22.64 -6.00 9.46
N HIS A 236 -23.78 -6.28 10.09
CA HIS A 236 -23.83 -6.90 11.39
C HIS A 236 -24.09 -8.41 11.25
N GLN A 237 -23.27 -9.24 11.89
CA GLN A 237 -23.52 -10.67 11.99
C GLN A 237 -24.19 -10.97 13.33
N VAL A 238 -25.38 -11.56 13.27
CA VAL A 238 -26.20 -11.94 14.43
C VAL A 238 -25.42 -12.95 15.27
N LYS A 239 -25.21 -12.65 16.55
CA LYS A 239 -24.42 -13.49 17.48
C LYS A 239 -25.28 -14.39 18.35
N SER A 240 -26.54 -14.02 18.56
CA SER A 240 -27.48 -14.75 19.42
C SER A 240 -28.88 -14.71 18.81
N GLU A 241 -29.67 -15.76 19.04
CA GLU A 241 -31.09 -15.81 18.65
C GLU A 241 -31.98 -14.86 19.47
N THR A 242 -31.44 -14.30 20.56
CA THR A 242 -32.11 -13.29 21.39
C THR A 242 -31.99 -11.87 20.81
N GLU A 243 -31.15 -11.65 19.80
CA GLU A 243 -31.00 -10.33 19.19
C GLU A 243 -32.23 -9.95 18.36
N ASN A 244 -32.74 -8.75 18.59
CA ASN A 244 -33.84 -8.18 17.80
C ASN A 244 -33.32 -7.16 16.79
N LEU A 245 -33.96 -7.08 15.61
CA LEU A 245 -33.64 -6.10 14.57
C LEU A 245 -33.72 -4.66 15.11
N GLU A 246 -34.69 -4.36 15.99
CA GLU A 246 -34.82 -3.04 16.60
C GLU A 246 -33.59 -2.64 17.42
N GLU A 247 -33.05 -3.57 18.21
CA GLU A 247 -31.87 -3.32 19.04
C GLU A 247 -30.61 -3.12 18.21
N ILE A 248 -30.43 -3.96 17.18
CA ILE A 248 -29.35 -3.85 16.21
C ILE A 248 -29.39 -2.47 15.55
N VAL A 249 -30.54 -2.10 14.98
CA VAL A 249 -30.69 -0.81 14.30
C VAL A 249 -30.48 0.36 15.27
N LYS A 250 -31.06 0.30 16.47
CA LYS A 250 -30.89 1.34 17.49
C LYS A 250 -29.43 1.51 17.91
N TRP A 251 -28.66 0.41 18.01
CA TRP A 251 -27.23 0.48 18.33
C TRP A 251 -26.44 1.27 17.28
N TYR A 252 -26.60 0.92 16.01
CA TYR A 252 -25.80 1.52 14.94
C TYR A 252 -26.29 2.90 14.50
N THR A 253 -27.59 3.19 14.59
CA THR A 253 -28.18 4.44 14.10
C THR A 253 -28.54 5.43 15.21
N GLY A 254 -28.61 4.96 16.46
CA GLY A 254 -29.08 5.71 17.62
C GLY A 254 -30.61 5.89 17.67
N SER A 255 -31.38 5.29 16.77
CA SER A 255 -32.84 5.43 16.69
C SER A 255 -33.51 4.16 16.16
N ALA A 256 -34.75 3.88 16.58
CA ALA A 256 -35.57 2.79 16.02
C ALA A 256 -36.29 3.19 14.72
N ALA A 257 -36.19 4.45 14.28
CA ALA A 257 -36.91 4.94 13.10
C ALA A 257 -36.48 4.27 11.78
N ALA A 258 -35.24 3.74 11.71
CA ALA A 258 -34.70 3.10 10.51
C ALA A 258 -35.00 1.58 10.43
N VAL A 259 -35.83 1.03 11.34
CA VAL A 259 -36.09 -0.41 11.42
C VAL A 259 -36.81 -0.92 10.17
N GLU A 260 -37.84 -0.24 9.69
CA GLU A 260 -38.62 -0.66 8.51
C GLU A 260 -37.77 -0.63 7.23
N GLU A 261 -36.94 0.40 7.07
CA GLU A 261 -36.03 0.53 5.93
C GLU A 261 -34.96 -0.57 5.96
N THR A 262 -34.39 -0.85 7.13
CA THR A 262 -33.42 -1.94 7.32
C THR A 262 -34.06 -3.31 7.07
N ALA A 263 -35.29 -3.53 7.55
CA ALA A 263 -36.05 -4.76 7.30
C ALA A 263 -36.27 -4.98 5.79
N THR A 264 -36.67 -3.91 5.09
CA THR A 264 -36.86 -3.92 3.64
C THR A 264 -35.56 -4.23 2.89
N ALA A 265 -34.45 -3.58 3.26
CA ALA A 265 -33.14 -3.82 2.65
C ALA A 265 -32.63 -5.26 2.80
N ASN A 266 -33.05 -5.95 3.87
CA ASN A 266 -32.65 -7.33 4.16
C ASN A 266 -33.69 -8.38 3.74
N ASN A 267 -34.82 -7.97 3.15
CA ASN A 267 -35.96 -8.84 2.85
C ASN A 267 -36.47 -9.61 4.09
N LEU A 268 -36.57 -8.93 5.24
CA LEU A 268 -37.02 -9.49 6.51
C LEU A 268 -38.31 -8.81 6.96
N ASP A 269 -39.12 -9.53 7.73
CA ASP A 269 -40.21 -8.93 8.49
C ASP A 269 -39.64 -8.30 9.77
N ALA A 270 -40.09 -7.09 10.13
CA ALA A 270 -39.55 -6.32 11.24
C ALA A 270 -39.70 -7.03 12.60
N LYS A 271 -40.63 -7.99 12.70
CA LYS A 271 -40.89 -8.79 13.92
C LYS A 271 -40.38 -10.23 13.84
N SER A 272 -39.68 -10.59 12.76
CA SER A 272 -39.17 -11.95 12.60
C SER A 272 -37.98 -12.23 13.52
N ALA A 273 -37.92 -13.43 14.08
CA ALA A 273 -36.78 -13.88 14.87
C ALA A 273 -35.54 -14.04 13.97
N LEU A 274 -34.41 -13.49 14.40
CA LEU A 274 -33.16 -13.54 13.66
C LEU A 274 -32.43 -14.86 13.93
N LYS A 275 -31.76 -15.40 12.89
CA LYS A 275 -30.97 -16.62 13.02
C LYS A 275 -29.53 -16.28 13.37
N THR A 276 -28.91 -17.05 14.27
CA THR A 276 -27.49 -16.89 14.57
C THR A 276 -26.63 -17.07 13.32
N GLY A 277 -25.69 -16.15 13.09
CA GLY A 277 -24.84 -16.10 11.91
C GLY A 277 -25.44 -15.36 10.71
N GLN A 278 -26.72 -14.97 10.76
CA GLN A 278 -27.36 -14.15 9.73
C GLN A 278 -26.68 -12.79 9.61
N LYS A 279 -26.48 -12.33 8.36
CA LYS A 279 -25.92 -11.00 8.07
C LYS A 279 -27.07 -10.00 7.90
N ILE A 280 -27.04 -8.91 8.65
CA ILE A 280 -27.97 -7.78 8.58
C ILE A 280 -27.22 -6.58 8.05
N ILE A 281 -27.68 -6.04 6.93
CA ILE A 281 -27.11 -4.87 6.25
C ILE A 281 -27.81 -3.62 6.80
N ILE A 282 -27.03 -2.66 7.27
CA ILE A 282 -27.51 -1.37 7.77
C ILE A 282 -27.09 -0.29 6.78
N PRO A 283 -28.05 0.40 6.13
CA PRO A 283 -27.73 1.39 5.11
C PRO A 283 -26.82 2.50 5.63
N ALA A 284 -25.79 2.85 4.87
CA ALA A 284 -24.75 3.80 5.27
C ALA A 284 -25.29 5.17 5.71
N GLY A 285 -26.42 5.61 5.13
CA GLY A 285 -27.06 6.89 5.45
C GLY A 285 -27.54 7.03 6.89
N HIS A 286 -27.78 5.91 7.59
CA HIS A 286 -28.30 5.90 8.96
C HIS A 286 -27.24 5.61 10.03
N VAL A 287 -26.04 5.18 9.62
CA VAL A 287 -24.99 4.72 10.54
C VAL A 287 -24.35 5.89 11.28
N LYS A 288 -24.43 5.86 12.61
CA LYS A 288 -23.74 6.81 13.52
C LYS A 288 -22.61 6.14 14.30
N GLU A 289 -22.82 4.89 14.71
CA GLU A 289 -21.81 4.10 15.41
C GLU A 289 -21.21 3.06 14.46
N SER A 290 -19.89 2.92 14.45
CA SER A 290 -19.17 1.99 13.57
C SER A 290 -18.59 0.79 14.32
N LYS A 291 -18.61 0.86 15.66
CA LYS A 291 -18.19 -0.24 16.53
C LYS A 291 -19.19 -1.38 16.48
N ALA A 292 -18.67 -2.60 16.43
CA ALA A 292 -19.48 -3.79 16.46
C ALA A 292 -20.28 -3.86 17.77
N MET A 293 -21.56 -4.21 17.67
CA MET A 293 -22.42 -4.42 18.83
C MET A 293 -21.81 -5.49 19.76
N PRO A 294 -21.64 -5.21 21.07
CA PRO A 294 -21.11 -6.18 22.02
C PRO A 294 -22.16 -7.27 22.28
N ALA A 295 -21.73 -8.52 22.40
CA ALA A 295 -22.61 -9.68 22.55
C ALA A 295 -23.49 -9.66 23.81
N ASN A 296 -23.13 -8.82 24.80
CA ASN A 296 -23.75 -8.82 26.12
C ASN A 296 -24.97 -7.88 26.22
N LEU A 297 -25.23 -7.07 25.18
CA LEU A 297 -26.36 -6.12 25.16
C LEU A 297 -27.69 -6.76 24.73
N ALA A 298 -27.68 -8.00 24.23
CA ALA A 298 -28.85 -8.70 23.71
C ALA A 298 -29.70 -9.41 24.79
N LYS A 299 -29.92 -8.75 25.94
CA LYS A 299 -30.62 -9.30 27.11
C LYS A 299 -31.93 -8.61 27.40
#